data_AF-A0A565BAF3-F1
#
_entry.id   AF-A0A565BAF3-F1
#
_cell.length_a   1.000
_cell.length_b   1.000
_cell.length_c   1.000
_cell.angle_alpha   90.00
_cell.angle_beta   90.00
_cell.angle_gamma   90.00
#
_symmetry.space_group_name_H-M   'P 1'
#
loop_
_entity.id
_entity.type
_entity.pdbx_description
1 polymer ?
#
loop_
_entity_poly.entity_id
_entity_poly.type
_entity_poly.pdbx_seq_one_letter_code
_entity_poly.pdbx_strand_id
1 'polypeptide(L)'
;MFFTIHHKSVKHKCGTLARVVWFRVVLDEAQTIKNHRTQVARACCSLRAKWRWCLSGTPIQNTIDDLYSYFRFLKYDPYAVYKFFCNTLKFPISKNSLHGYKKLQAVLRAVMLRRTKGTLLDGQPIINLPPKKVNLSKVDFSVEERSFYRKLEADSRSQFKAYAAAGTLSQNYANILLMLLRLRQACDHPQLVKGYNSDPVGKESEEAVKRLPREARINLLNRLESSSAICCVCDDPPENPVVTLCGHVFCYQCVSEYVAGDENTCPVRRCREQLGRDVVFSESALRNCITDDLGCSSSQDIDLDKSVILKNEFSSAKIKAVLDILQSLSKQGSPNSAQHGQMSSSSQPYDDDDVTIWTGMLDLIEMCFDDKCIEFRRLDGTMSLAARDRAVKEFSNDPDVTVMLMSLKAGNLGLNMVAACHVILLDLWWNPTTEDQAIDRAHRIGQTRPVTVTRITIKDTVEDRILELQEDKRKMVASAFGEDRGGSSATRLTVDDLKYLFMV
;
A
#
# COMPACT_ATOMS: atom_id res chain seq x y z
N MET A 1 -41.50 -9.14 -45.74
CA MET A 1 -42.09 -8.93 -44.41
C MET A 1 -41.04 -9.28 -43.37
N PHE A 2 -40.15 -8.33 -43.03
CA PHE A 2 -39.08 -8.53 -42.05
C PHE A 2 -39.53 -7.94 -40.71
N PHE A 3 -39.85 -8.80 -39.76
CA PHE A 3 -40.14 -8.37 -38.39
C PHE A 3 -38.84 -7.94 -37.70
N THR A 4 -38.62 -6.62 -37.61
CA THR A 4 -37.66 -6.06 -36.68
C THR A 4 -38.28 -6.15 -35.29
N ILE A 5 -37.81 -7.11 -34.48
CA ILE A 5 -38.15 -7.14 -33.06
C ILE A 5 -37.47 -5.92 -32.43
N HIS A 6 -38.25 -4.87 -32.20
CA HIS A 6 -37.86 -3.79 -31.31
C HIS A 6 -37.66 -4.38 -29.91
N HIS A 7 -36.42 -4.69 -29.55
CA HIS A 7 -36.05 -4.81 -28.15
C HIS A 7 -36.36 -3.47 -27.48
N LYS A 8 -37.47 -3.43 -26.73
CA LYS A 8 -37.77 -2.36 -25.78
C LYS A 8 -36.53 -2.18 -24.91
N SER A 9 -35.84 -1.06 -25.13
CA SER A 9 -34.72 -0.62 -24.31
C SER A 9 -35.21 -0.45 -22.89
N VAL A 10 -34.90 -1.43 -22.04
CA VAL A 10 -34.97 -1.23 -20.60
C VAL A 10 -33.87 -0.24 -20.27
N LYS A 11 -34.23 1.04 -20.16
CA LYS A 11 -33.37 2.15 -19.71
C LYS A 11 -33.01 1.94 -18.22
N HIS A 12 -32.22 0.94 -17.90
CA HIS A 12 -31.57 0.87 -16.59
C HIS A 12 -30.34 1.78 -16.59
N LYS A 13 -30.42 2.87 -15.81
CA LYS A 13 -29.32 3.66 -15.19
C LYS A 13 -27.92 3.40 -15.76
N CYS A 14 -27.67 3.80 -16.99
CA CYS A 14 -26.35 3.71 -17.61
C CYS A 14 -25.75 5.12 -17.57
N GLY A 15 -24.56 5.28 -16.96
CA GLY A 15 -23.89 6.58 -16.85
C GLY A 15 -23.65 7.21 -18.23
N THR A 16 -23.49 8.54 -18.26
CA THR A 16 -23.37 9.32 -19.50
C THR A 16 -22.35 8.75 -20.48
N LEU A 17 -21.18 8.33 -19.98
CA LEU A 17 -20.11 7.75 -20.80
C LEU A 17 -20.47 6.42 -21.47
N ALA A 18 -21.35 5.62 -20.88
CA ALA A 18 -21.73 4.31 -21.42
C ALA A 18 -22.82 4.37 -22.50
N ARG A 19 -23.45 5.54 -22.67
CA ARG A 19 -24.40 5.81 -23.77
C ARG A 19 -23.69 6.09 -25.09
N VAL A 20 -22.44 6.51 -25.04
CA VAL A 20 -21.60 6.83 -26.21
C VAL A 20 -20.91 5.58 -26.73
N VAL A 21 -20.78 5.46 -28.05
CA VAL A 21 -19.91 4.47 -28.70
C VAL A 21 -18.56 5.10 -28.96
N TRP A 22 -17.56 4.73 -28.17
CA TRP A 22 -16.22 5.26 -28.29
C TRP A 22 -15.47 4.61 -29.45
N PHE A 23 -14.69 5.42 -30.17
CA PHE A 23 -13.74 4.85 -31.14
C PHE A 23 -12.66 4.04 -30.43
N ARG A 24 -12.14 4.55 -29.31
CA ARG A 24 -11.09 3.92 -28.51
C ARG A 24 -11.31 4.19 -27.03
N VAL A 25 -11.03 3.20 -26.18
CA VAL A 25 -10.90 3.35 -24.73
C VAL A 25 -9.53 2.84 -24.32
N VAL A 26 -8.81 3.65 -23.56
CA VAL A 26 -7.49 3.33 -22.99
C VAL A 26 -7.63 3.36 -21.48
N LEU A 27 -7.32 2.25 -20.82
CA LEU A 27 -7.19 2.22 -19.36
C LEU A 27 -5.72 2.40 -19.04
N ASP A 28 -5.39 3.53 -18.42
CA ASP A 28 -4.09 3.73 -17.81
C ASP A 28 -4.07 3.14 -16.39
N GLU A 29 -2.92 2.66 -15.95
CA GLU A 29 -2.75 1.89 -14.72
C GLU A 29 -3.84 0.79 -14.55
N ALA A 30 -4.02 -0.01 -15.59
CA ALA A 30 -5.13 -0.96 -15.72
C ALA A 30 -5.20 -1.98 -14.57
N GLN A 31 -4.14 -2.17 -13.78
CA GLN A 31 -4.19 -2.95 -12.53
C GLN A 31 -5.27 -2.49 -11.55
N THR A 32 -5.77 -1.25 -11.68
CA THR A 32 -6.95 -0.74 -10.96
C THR A 32 -8.19 -1.60 -11.15
N ILE A 33 -8.34 -2.27 -12.30
CA ILE A 33 -9.47 -3.18 -12.58
C ILE A 33 -9.15 -4.65 -12.32
N LYS A 34 -8.02 -5.00 -11.69
CA LYS A 34 -7.58 -6.39 -11.45
C LYS A 34 -8.67 -7.31 -10.88
N ASN A 35 -9.52 -6.78 -9.99
CA ASN A 35 -10.68 -7.52 -9.49
C ASN A 35 -11.93 -7.27 -10.36
N HIS A 36 -12.28 -8.26 -11.17
CA HIS A 36 -13.40 -8.24 -12.13
C HIS A 36 -14.79 -8.04 -11.50
N ARG A 37 -14.92 -8.19 -10.18
CA ARG A 37 -16.18 -8.06 -9.43
C ARG A 37 -16.48 -6.63 -9.01
N THR A 38 -15.46 -5.78 -8.95
CA THR A 38 -15.55 -4.38 -8.51
C THR A 38 -16.47 -3.54 -9.40
N GLN A 39 -16.94 -2.40 -8.88
CA GLN A 39 -17.74 -1.45 -9.67
C GLN A 39 -16.98 -0.93 -10.86
N VAL A 40 -15.74 -0.51 -10.60
CA VAL A 40 -14.85 0.10 -11.58
C VAL A 40 -14.60 -0.89 -12.72
N ALA A 41 -14.18 -2.13 -12.44
CA ALA A 41 -13.96 -3.13 -13.48
C ALA A 41 -15.24 -3.40 -14.30
N ARG A 42 -16.40 -3.52 -13.64
CA ARG A 42 -17.68 -3.74 -14.33
C ARG A 42 -18.11 -2.55 -15.18
N ALA A 43 -17.84 -1.32 -14.72
CA ALA A 43 -18.13 -0.09 -15.45
C ALA A 43 -17.21 0.06 -16.66
N CYS A 44 -15.89 -0.11 -16.51
CA CYS A 44 -14.94 -0.09 -17.61
C CYS A 44 -15.28 -1.15 -18.68
N CYS A 45 -15.64 -2.37 -18.27
CA CYS A 45 -16.04 -3.44 -19.20
C CYS A 45 -17.36 -3.18 -19.92
N SER A 46 -18.27 -2.36 -19.36
CA SER A 46 -19.56 -2.06 -19.99
C SER A 46 -19.45 -0.98 -21.08
N LEU A 47 -18.34 -0.23 -21.13
CA LEU A 47 -18.11 0.80 -22.14
C LEU A 47 -18.14 0.21 -23.56
N ARG A 48 -18.93 0.86 -24.41
CA ARG A 48 -19.04 0.53 -25.83
C ARG A 48 -17.87 1.18 -26.56
N ALA A 49 -16.97 0.35 -27.09
CA ALA A 49 -15.77 0.81 -27.79
C ALA A 49 -15.42 -0.11 -28.97
N LYS A 50 -14.87 0.46 -30.06
CA LYS A 50 -14.28 -0.30 -31.17
C LYS A 50 -12.90 -0.84 -30.80
N TRP A 51 -12.02 0.02 -30.30
CA TRP A 51 -10.67 -0.34 -29.86
C TRP A 51 -10.50 -0.24 -28.34
N ARG A 52 -9.75 -1.16 -27.73
CA ARG A 52 -9.53 -1.22 -26.28
C ARG A 52 -8.07 -1.49 -25.98
N TRP A 53 -7.51 -0.74 -25.05
CA TRP A 53 -6.10 -0.81 -24.66
C TRP A 53 -6.01 -0.82 -23.14
N CYS A 54 -5.16 -1.68 -22.60
CA CYS A 54 -4.75 -1.67 -21.20
C CYS A 54 -3.28 -1.26 -21.15
N LEU A 55 -2.98 -0.18 -20.44
CA LEU A 55 -1.62 0.22 -20.10
C LEU A 55 -1.42 -0.10 -18.62
N SER A 56 -0.39 -0.88 -18.29
CA SER A 56 -0.09 -1.24 -16.91
C SER A 56 1.37 -1.61 -16.81
N GLY A 57 2.07 -1.06 -15.81
CA GLY A 57 3.42 -1.50 -15.47
C GLY A 57 3.43 -2.88 -14.79
N THR A 58 2.33 -3.26 -14.12
CA THR A 58 2.22 -4.45 -13.27
C THR A 58 0.93 -5.21 -13.57
N PRO A 59 0.81 -5.82 -14.77
CA PRO A 59 -0.43 -6.50 -15.19
C PRO A 59 -0.85 -7.62 -14.23
N ILE A 60 0.08 -8.33 -13.63
CA ILE A 60 -0.19 -9.36 -12.61
C ILE A 60 0.38 -8.87 -11.29
N GLN A 61 -0.46 -8.73 -10.26
CA GLN A 61 -0.03 -8.27 -8.93
C GLN A 61 -0.17 -9.36 -7.89
N ASN A 62 -1.34 -9.99 -7.85
CA ASN A 62 -1.70 -10.94 -6.82
C ASN A 62 -1.89 -12.35 -7.40
N THR A 63 -2.62 -12.45 -8.51
CA THR A 63 -3.11 -13.73 -9.00
C THR A 63 -3.21 -13.74 -10.53
N ILE A 64 -3.26 -14.93 -11.11
CA ILE A 64 -3.59 -15.08 -12.55
C ILE A 64 -5.00 -14.57 -12.86
N ASP A 65 -5.92 -14.52 -11.88
CA ASP A 65 -7.26 -13.96 -12.08
C ASP A 65 -7.22 -12.46 -12.41
N ASP A 66 -6.13 -11.75 -12.07
CA ASP A 66 -5.93 -10.35 -12.44
C ASP A 66 -6.01 -10.18 -13.97
N LEU A 67 -5.52 -11.16 -14.73
CA LEU A 67 -5.56 -11.18 -16.19
C LEU A 67 -6.97 -11.36 -16.75
N TYR A 68 -7.87 -12.04 -16.03
CA TYR A 68 -9.25 -12.21 -16.48
C TYR A 68 -9.94 -10.85 -16.66
N SER A 69 -9.68 -9.92 -15.76
CA SER A 69 -10.22 -8.57 -15.85
C SER A 69 -9.80 -7.86 -17.15
N TYR A 70 -8.55 -8.06 -17.58
CA TYR A 70 -8.08 -7.52 -18.87
C TYR A 70 -8.69 -8.25 -20.06
N PHE A 71 -8.70 -9.59 -20.07
CA PHE A 71 -9.32 -10.35 -21.17
C PHE A 71 -10.79 -9.98 -21.35
N ARG A 72 -11.51 -9.82 -20.23
CA ARG A 72 -12.90 -9.37 -20.22
C ARG A 72 -13.05 -7.94 -20.75
N PHE A 73 -12.20 -7.01 -20.31
CA PHE A 73 -12.24 -5.64 -20.81
C PHE A 73 -11.94 -5.59 -22.31
N LEU A 74 -10.83 -6.20 -22.75
CA LEU A 74 -10.40 -6.26 -24.14
C LEU A 74 -11.39 -6.99 -25.07
N LYS A 75 -12.30 -7.80 -24.50
CA LYS A 75 -13.22 -8.70 -25.21
C LYS A 75 -12.46 -9.72 -26.07
N TYR A 76 -11.40 -10.29 -25.52
CA TYR A 76 -10.57 -11.27 -26.21
C TYR A 76 -11.11 -12.69 -26.01
N ASP A 77 -11.79 -13.22 -27.02
CA ASP A 77 -12.37 -14.57 -26.97
C ASP A 77 -11.31 -15.68 -27.09
N PRO A 78 -11.53 -16.86 -26.47
CA PRO A 78 -12.66 -17.20 -25.59
C PRO A 78 -12.46 -16.73 -24.14
N TYR A 79 -11.32 -16.11 -23.82
CA TYR A 79 -10.88 -15.81 -22.45
C TYR A 79 -11.66 -14.65 -21.80
N ALA A 80 -12.39 -13.86 -22.58
CA ALA A 80 -13.33 -12.85 -22.08
C ALA A 80 -14.46 -13.46 -21.23
N VAL A 81 -14.73 -14.77 -21.38
CA VAL A 81 -15.71 -15.51 -20.61
C VAL A 81 -15.04 -16.27 -19.46
N TYR A 82 -15.44 -15.97 -18.22
CA TYR A 82 -14.80 -16.51 -17.01
C TYR A 82 -14.68 -18.04 -17.00
N LYS A 83 -15.73 -18.76 -17.41
CA LYS A 83 -15.73 -20.23 -17.43
C LYS A 83 -14.62 -20.78 -18.34
N PHE A 84 -14.45 -20.19 -19.52
CA PHE A 84 -13.40 -20.60 -20.46
C PHE A 84 -12.03 -20.22 -19.93
N PHE A 85 -11.85 -19.01 -19.42
CA PHE A 85 -10.61 -18.58 -18.76
C PHE A 85 -10.18 -19.58 -17.67
N CYS A 86 -11.10 -19.96 -16.77
CA CYS A 86 -10.82 -20.90 -15.69
C CYS A 86 -10.41 -22.28 -16.22
N ASN A 87 -11.20 -22.86 -17.13
CA ASN A 87 -10.97 -24.21 -17.62
C ASN A 87 -9.72 -24.33 -18.51
N THR A 88 -9.35 -23.27 -19.21
CA THR A 88 -8.29 -23.33 -20.23
C THR A 88 -6.95 -22.77 -19.76
N LEU A 89 -6.94 -21.86 -18.78
CA LEU A 89 -5.72 -21.24 -18.25
C LEU A 89 -5.56 -21.51 -16.75
N LYS A 90 -6.51 -21.07 -15.91
CA LYS A 90 -6.38 -21.12 -14.44
C LYS A 90 -6.18 -22.55 -13.90
N PHE A 91 -7.15 -23.44 -14.14
CA PHE A 91 -7.10 -24.80 -13.59
C PHE A 91 -5.94 -25.64 -14.15
N PRO A 92 -5.59 -25.55 -15.44
CA PRO A 92 -4.37 -26.17 -15.96
C PRO A 92 -3.09 -25.72 -15.24
N ILE A 93 -2.96 -24.44 -14.90
CA ILE A 93 -1.80 -23.93 -14.14
C ILE A 93 -1.75 -24.54 -12.73
N SER A 94 -2.89 -24.63 -12.04
CA SER A 94 -2.96 -25.25 -10.71
C SER A 94 -2.64 -26.76 -10.74
N LYS A 95 -2.95 -27.46 -11.85
CA LYS A 95 -2.68 -28.90 -11.99
C LYS A 95 -1.25 -29.21 -12.46
N ASN A 96 -0.74 -28.43 -13.40
CA ASN A 96 0.60 -28.58 -13.96
C ASN A 96 1.13 -27.18 -14.30
N SER A 97 1.85 -26.59 -13.35
CA SER A 97 2.32 -25.19 -13.44
C SER A 97 3.16 -24.97 -14.69
N LEU A 98 4.10 -25.88 -14.99
CA LEU A 98 5.00 -25.76 -16.13
C LEU A 98 4.25 -25.70 -17.48
N HIS A 99 3.33 -26.64 -17.73
CA HIS A 99 2.58 -26.65 -18.98
C HIS A 99 1.52 -25.53 -19.03
N GLY A 100 0.88 -25.26 -17.89
CA GLY A 100 -0.10 -24.19 -17.77
C GLY A 100 0.48 -22.81 -18.09
N TYR A 101 1.65 -22.49 -17.54
CA TYR A 101 2.32 -21.22 -17.81
C TYR A 101 2.79 -21.11 -19.26
N LYS A 102 3.30 -22.19 -19.88
CA LYS A 102 3.65 -22.18 -21.32
C LYS A 102 2.45 -21.82 -22.20
N LYS A 103 1.27 -22.37 -21.87
CA LYS A 103 0.02 -22.04 -22.58
C LYS A 103 -0.37 -20.58 -22.34
N LEU A 104 -0.28 -20.09 -21.11
CA LEU A 104 -0.55 -18.69 -20.79
C LEU A 104 0.38 -17.75 -21.57
N GLN A 105 1.69 -18.03 -21.60
CA GLN A 105 2.67 -17.26 -22.35
C GLN A 105 2.38 -17.22 -23.86
N ALA A 106 1.91 -18.33 -24.45
CA ALA A 106 1.50 -18.36 -25.84
C ALA A 106 0.31 -17.42 -26.11
N VAL A 107 -0.67 -17.39 -25.21
CA VAL A 107 -1.81 -16.47 -25.29
C VAL A 107 -1.36 -15.03 -25.10
N LEU A 108 -0.55 -14.74 -24.08
CA LEU A 108 -0.07 -13.40 -23.79
C LEU A 108 0.77 -12.83 -24.94
N ARG A 109 1.61 -13.63 -25.61
CA ARG A 109 2.38 -13.19 -26.78
C ARG A 109 1.51 -12.67 -27.93
N ALA A 110 0.28 -13.14 -28.06
CA ALA A 110 -0.63 -12.69 -29.11
C ALA A 110 -1.34 -11.37 -28.78
N VAL A 111 -1.50 -11.02 -27.49
CA VAL A 111 -2.33 -9.89 -27.05
C VAL A 111 -1.58 -8.81 -26.27
N MET A 112 -0.38 -9.12 -25.78
CA MET A 112 0.41 -8.26 -24.91
C MET A 112 1.74 -7.95 -25.55
N LEU A 113 2.07 -6.65 -25.57
CA LEU A 113 3.42 -6.18 -25.80
C LEU A 113 4.02 -5.78 -24.45
N ARG A 114 5.05 -6.51 -23.99
CA ARG A 114 5.78 -6.21 -22.77
C ARG A 114 7.26 -6.06 -23.09
N ARG A 115 7.86 -4.98 -22.60
CA ARG A 115 9.30 -4.72 -22.68
C ARG A 115 9.81 -4.45 -21.27
N THR A 116 11.01 -4.87 -20.97
CA THR A 116 11.71 -4.62 -19.71
C THR A 116 12.80 -3.58 -19.90
N LYS A 117 13.32 -2.99 -18.81
CA LYS A 117 14.44 -2.04 -18.88
C LYS A 117 15.71 -2.65 -19.50
N GLY A 118 15.87 -3.97 -19.41
CA GLY A 118 16.96 -4.72 -20.06
C GLY A 118 16.67 -5.18 -21.49
N THR A 119 15.54 -4.79 -22.09
CA THR A 119 15.23 -5.18 -23.48
C THR A 119 16.17 -4.47 -24.46
N LEU A 120 16.75 -5.22 -25.39
CA LEU A 120 17.54 -4.68 -26.49
C LEU A 120 16.65 -4.48 -27.73
N LEU A 121 16.77 -3.33 -28.38
CA LEU A 121 16.21 -3.04 -29.70
C LEU A 121 17.38 -2.83 -30.66
N ASP A 122 17.45 -3.64 -31.72
CA ASP A 122 18.51 -3.58 -32.73
C ASP A 122 19.94 -3.62 -32.15
N GLY A 123 20.12 -4.42 -31.09
CA GLY A 123 21.40 -4.58 -30.39
C GLY A 123 21.73 -3.48 -29.38
N GLN A 124 20.89 -2.45 -29.25
CA GLN A 124 21.05 -1.36 -28.30
C GLN A 124 20.06 -1.46 -27.14
N PRO A 125 20.44 -1.11 -25.90
CA PRO A 125 19.48 -1.02 -24.79
C PRO A 125 18.35 -0.06 -25.13
N ILE A 126 17.09 -0.48 -24.88
CA ILE A 126 15.92 0.37 -25.10
C ILE A 126 15.98 1.66 -24.28
N ILE A 127 16.61 1.59 -23.10
CA ILE A 127 16.86 2.73 -22.23
C ILE A 127 18.25 2.53 -21.63
N ASN A 128 19.07 3.57 -21.66
CA ASN A 128 20.31 3.64 -20.90
C ASN A 128 20.00 4.24 -19.52
N LEU A 129 20.03 3.42 -18.47
CA LEU A 129 19.86 3.86 -17.09
C LEU A 129 21.15 3.59 -16.31
N PRO A 130 21.50 4.46 -15.35
CA PRO A 130 22.61 4.19 -14.45
C PRO A 130 22.34 2.95 -13.60
N PRO A 131 23.37 2.32 -13.01
CA PRO A 131 23.20 1.09 -12.27
C PRO A 131 22.31 1.28 -11.04
N LYS A 132 21.49 0.27 -10.75
CA LYS A 132 20.68 0.19 -9.54
C LYS A 132 21.23 -0.89 -8.60
N LYS A 133 21.51 -0.54 -7.35
CA LYS A 133 21.90 -1.48 -6.29
C LYS A 133 20.78 -1.61 -5.26
N VAL A 134 20.38 -2.83 -4.93
CA VAL A 134 19.37 -3.09 -3.89
C VAL A 134 20.04 -3.80 -2.72
N ASN A 135 20.00 -3.18 -1.55
CA ASN A 135 20.57 -3.68 -0.31
C ASN A 135 19.45 -4.02 0.67
N LEU A 136 19.55 -5.18 1.33
CA LEU A 136 18.70 -5.54 2.47
C LEU A 136 19.48 -5.30 3.76
N SER A 137 19.09 -4.28 4.52
CA SER A 137 19.66 -3.95 5.82
C SER A 137 18.84 -4.62 6.91
N LYS A 138 19.39 -5.68 7.51
CA LYS A 138 18.78 -6.38 8.63
C LYS A 138 19.24 -5.77 9.95
N VAL A 139 18.31 -5.16 10.69
CA VAL A 139 18.57 -4.46 11.95
C VAL A 139 18.06 -5.29 13.13
N ASP A 140 18.73 -5.15 14.27
CA ASP A 140 18.34 -5.79 15.52
C ASP A 140 17.51 -4.80 16.37
N PHE A 141 16.43 -5.31 16.97
CA PHE A 141 15.68 -4.57 17.98
C PHE A 141 16.55 -4.25 19.20
N SER A 142 16.21 -3.17 19.90
CA SER A 142 16.64 -2.98 21.28
C SER A 142 16.11 -4.09 22.19
N VAL A 143 16.66 -4.19 23.41
CA VAL A 143 16.21 -5.19 24.40
C VAL A 143 14.73 -4.98 24.75
N GLU A 144 14.31 -3.72 24.85
CA GLU A 144 12.94 -3.29 25.15
C GLU A 144 11.99 -3.58 23.98
N GLU A 145 12.38 -3.21 22.75
CA GLU A 145 11.57 -3.50 21.56
C GLU A 145 11.43 -5.02 21.34
N ARG A 146 12.51 -5.78 21.57
CA ARG A 146 12.50 -7.24 21.43
C ARG A 146 11.58 -7.90 22.45
N SER A 147 11.60 -7.45 23.70
CA SER A 147 10.72 -8.00 24.74
C SER A 147 9.25 -7.68 24.45
N PHE A 148 8.96 -6.45 24.03
CA PHE A 148 7.63 -6.02 23.59
C PHE A 148 7.12 -6.85 22.40
N TYR A 149 7.94 -6.99 21.35
CA TYR A 149 7.58 -7.76 20.15
C TYR A 149 7.33 -9.23 20.48
N ARG A 150 8.20 -9.88 21.28
CA ARG A 150 8.05 -11.29 21.66
C ARG A 150 6.76 -11.54 22.43
N LYS A 151 6.38 -10.63 23.33
CA LYS A 151 5.11 -10.69 24.05
C LYS A 151 3.92 -10.62 23.08
N LEU A 152 3.91 -9.59 22.21
CA LEU A 152 2.87 -9.41 21.20
C LEU A 152 2.75 -10.62 20.25
N GLU A 153 3.88 -11.18 19.83
CA GLU A 153 3.91 -12.35 18.96
C GLU A 153 3.39 -13.60 19.69
N ALA A 154 3.78 -13.84 20.94
CA ALA A 154 3.28 -14.97 21.73
C ALA A 154 1.76 -14.88 21.96
N ASP A 155 1.25 -13.70 22.29
CA ASP A 155 -0.18 -13.44 22.46
C ASP A 155 -0.92 -13.69 21.14
N SER A 156 -0.38 -13.16 20.03
CA SER A 156 -0.96 -13.33 18.71
C SER A 156 -1.00 -14.80 18.28
N ARG A 157 0.08 -15.55 18.52
CA ARG A 157 0.13 -16.99 18.24
C ARG A 157 -0.89 -17.77 19.06
N SER A 158 -1.07 -17.42 20.32
CA SER A 158 -2.02 -18.09 21.22
C SER A 158 -3.46 -17.85 20.76
N GLN A 159 -3.80 -16.63 20.37
CA GLN A 159 -5.10 -16.28 19.82
C GLN A 159 -5.36 -16.97 18.47
N PHE A 160 -4.36 -17.03 17.59
CA PHE A 160 -4.47 -17.76 16.31
C PHE A 160 -4.74 -19.26 16.55
N LYS A 161 -4.01 -19.89 17.48
CA LYS A 161 -4.24 -21.28 17.88
C LYS A 161 -5.65 -21.51 18.42
N ALA A 162 -6.18 -20.57 19.21
CA ALA A 162 -7.55 -20.65 19.69
C ALA A 162 -8.58 -20.63 18.54
N TYR A 163 -8.40 -19.74 17.55
CA TYR A 163 -9.26 -19.72 16.36
C TYR A 163 -9.12 -20.98 15.51
N ALA A 164 -7.92 -21.52 15.39
CA ALA A 164 -7.65 -22.77 14.69
C ALA A 164 -8.34 -23.96 15.37
N ALA A 165 -8.20 -24.09 16.69
CA ALA A 165 -8.83 -25.15 17.49
C ALA A 165 -10.36 -25.07 17.46
N ALA A 166 -10.92 -23.85 17.45
CA ALA A 166 -12.35 -23.63 17.32
C ALA A 166 -12.87 -23.84 15.88
N GLY A 167 -12.00 -24.04 14.88
CA GLY A 167 -12.39 -24.14 13.48
C GLY A 167 -12.94 -22.83 12.89
N THR A 168 -12.62 -21.68 13.50
CA THR A 168 -13.20 -20.37 13.17
C THR A 168 -12.22 -19.41 12.46
N LEU A 169 -11.13 -19.93 11.88
CA LEU A 169 -10.11 -19.12 11.19
C LEU A 169 -10.70 -18.26 10.06
N SER A 170 -11.60 -18.82 9.26
CA SER A 170 -12.22 -18.11 8.14
C SER A 170 -13.13 -16.97 8.62
N GLN A 171 -13.84 -17.17 9.73
CA GLN A 171 -14.72 -16.16 10.33
C GLN A 171 -13.91 -15.04 11.01
N ASN A 172 -12.75 -15.39 11.57
CA ASN A 172 -11.85 -14.44 12.24
C ASN A 172 -10.73 -13.92 11.33
N TYR A 173 -10.87 -14.03 10.00
CA TYR A 173 -9.82 -13.65 9.06
C TYR A 173 -9.40 -12.18 9.21
N ALA A 174 -10.34 -11.26 9.42
CA ALA A 174 -10.04 -9.85 9.63
C ALA A 174 -9.27 -9.62 10.94
N ASN A 175 -9.64 -10.30 12.03
CA ASN A 175 -8.88 -10.26 13.29
C ASN A 175 -7.44 -10.77 13.10
N ILE A 176 -7.25 -11.87 12.36
CA ILE A 176 -5.92 -12.43 12.10
C ILE A 176 -5.06 -11.43 11.31
N LEU A 177 -5.64 -10.76 10.32
CA LEU A 177 -4.94 -9.72 9.57
C LEU A 177 -4.64 -8.48 10.44
N LEU A 178 -5.52 -8.13 11.38
CA LEU A 178 -5.26 -7.07 12.36
C LEU A 178 -4.09 -7.44 13.27
N MET A 179 -4.05 -8.66 13.80
CA MET A 179 -2.92 -9.16 14.60
C MET A 179 -1.60 -9.09 13.82
N LEU A 180 -1.63 -9.46 12.54
CA LEU A 180 -0.50 -9.37 11.63
C LEU A 180 -0.07 -7.93 11.36
N LEU A 181 -1.03 -7.01 11.21
CA LEU A 181 -0.77 -5.57 11.11
C LEU A 181 -0.08 -5.05 12.37
N ARG A 182 -0.53 -5.46 13.57
CA ARG A 182 0.11 -5.08 14.83
C ARG A 182 1.55 -5.58 14.94
N LEU A 183 1.85 -6.80 14.48
CA LEU A 183 3.23 -7.30 14.43
C LEU A 183 4.11 -6.49 13.47
N ARG A 184 3.58 -6.08 12.32
CA ARG A 184 4.30 -5.20 11.36
C ARG A 184 4.56 -3.83 11.97
N GLN A 185 3.54 -3.20 12.55
CA GLN A 185 3.66 -1.93 13.27
C GLN A 185 4.69 -2.01 14.40
N ALA A 186 4.77 -3.13 15.13
CA ALA A 186 5.78 -3.35 16.16
C ALA A 186 7.21 -3.36 15.62
N CYS A 187 7.41 -3.76 14.35
CA CYS A 187 8.70 -3.70 13.67
C CYS A 187 9.11 -2.28 13.28
N ASP A 188 8.14 -1.41 13.01
CA ASP A 188 8.38 -0.03 12.64
C ASP A 188 8.61 0.84 13.88
N HIS A 189 7.62 0.86 14.79
CA HIS A 189 7.70 1.57 16.07
C HIS A 189 6.65 1.04 17.08
N PRO A 190 7.01 0.78 18.36
CA PRO A 190 6.07 0.27 19.36
C PRO A 190 4.80 1.14 19.57
N GLN A 191 4.91 2.46 19.40
CA GLN A 191 3.76 3.37 19.50
C GLN A 191 2.71 3.18 18.39
N LEU A 192 3.02 2.49 17.28
CA LEU A 192 2.04 2.22 16.23
C LEU A 192 1.09 1.08 16.63
N VAL A 193 1.52 0.20 17.53
CA VAL A 193 0.76 -0.98 17.98
C VAL A 193 -0.36 -0.62 18.94
N LYS A 194 -0.23 0.50 19.63
CA LYS A 194 -1.22 1.04 20.57
C LYS A 194 -1.61 2.41 20.08
N GLY A 195 -2.90 2.57 19.74
CA GLY A 195 -3.45 3.80 19.18
C GLY A 195 -2.78 5.03 19.76
N TYR A 196 -2.08 5.77 18.90
CA TYR A 196 -1.61 7.11 19.18
C TYR A 196 -2.82 7.84 19.79
N ASN A 197 -2.74 8.17 21.07
CA ASN A 197 -3.77 8.95 21.78
C ASN A 197 -3.88 10.38 21.24
N SER A 198 -3.13 10.74 20.19
CA SER A 198 -3.52 11.81 19.31
C SER A 198 -4.45 11.22 18.26
N ASP A 199 -5.73 11.31 18.53
CA ASP A 199 -6.79 11.12 17.57
C ASP A 199 -6.93 12.45 16.79
N PRO A 200 -6.31 12.62 15.60
CA PRO A 200 -6.55 13.83 14.80
C PRO A 200 -8.02 13.92 14.36
N VAL A 201 -8.74 12.80 14.34
CA VAL A 201 -10.16 12.70 13.97
C VAL A 201 -11.07 13.05 15.13
N GLY A 202 -10.71 12.59 16.34
CA GLY A 202 -11.52 12.72 17.55
C GLY A 202 -11.77 14.16 17.94
N LYS A 203 -10.78 15.06 17.79
CA LYS A 203 -10.95 16.47 18.16
C LYS A 203 -11.99 17.21 17.32
N GLU A 204 -12.14 16.88 16.04
CA GLU A 204 -13.17 17.48 15.17
C GLU A 204 -14.53 16.79 15.33
N SER A 205 -14.54 15.50 15.67
CA SER A 205 -15.77 14.69 15.76
C SER A 205 -16.39 14.62 17.16
N GLU A 206 -15.68 15.01 18.23
CA GLU A 206 -16.16 14.90 19.62
C GLU A 206 -17.47 15.65 19.87
N GLU A 207 -17.62 16.86 19.32
CA GLU A 207 -18.88 17.61 19.43
C GLU A 207 -20.03 16.94 18.68
N ALA A 208 -19.75 16.33 17.51
CA ALA A 208 -20.74 15.61 16.73
C ALA A 208 -21.15 14.29 17.42
N VAL A 209 -20.20 13.60 18.06
CA VAL A 209 -20.45 12.38 18.87
C VAL A 209 -21.31 12.70 20.08
N LYS A 210 -21.06 13.82 20.77
CA LYS A 210 -21.86 14.28 21.92
C LYS A 210 -23.33 14.56 21.56
N ARG A 211 -23.62 14.93 20.31
CA ARG A 211 -25.00 15.13 19.81
C ARG A 211 -25.74 13.82 19.57
N LEU A 212 -25.07 12.66 19.58
CA LEU A 212 -25.69 11.37 19.32
C LEU A 212 -26.28 10.72 20.59
N PRO A 213 -27.47 10.10 20.48
CA PRO A 213 -28.02 9.28 21.55
C PRO A 213 -27.04 8.18 21.99
N ARG A 214 -27.01 7.87 23.30
CA ARG A 214 -26.10 6.88 23.88
C ARG A 214 -26.20 5.50 23.22
N GLU A 215 -27.42 5.08 22.88
CA GLU A 215 -27.67 3.82 22.16
C GLU A 215 -27.04 3.80 20.76
N ALA A 216 -27.08 4.93 20.05
CA ALA A 216 -26.45 5.06 18.74
C ALA A 216 -24.91 5.01 18.86
N ARG A 217 -24.33 5.66 19.88
CA ARG A 217 -22.88 5.60 20.15
C ARG A 217 -22.41 4.16 20.41
N ILE A 218 -23.14 3.41 21.24
CA ILE A 218 -22.83 2.00 21.54
C ILE A 218 -22.97 1.13 20.27
N ASN A 219 -24.02 1.34 19.46
CA ASN A 219 -24.20 0.59 18.21
C ASN A 219 -23.04 0.83 17.23
N LEU A 220 -22.64 2.10 17.05
CA LEU A 220 -21.53 2.47 16.18
C LEU A 220 -20.20 1.90 16.69
N LEU A 221 -19.96 1.92 18.00
CA LEU A 221 -18.78 1.32 18.62
C LEU A 221 -18.74 -0.20 18.38
N ASN A 222 -19.86 -0.90 18.60
CA ASN A 222 -19.97 -2.34 18.34
C ASN A 222 -19.71 -2.70 16.87
N ARG A 223 -20.01 -1.79 15.93
CA ARG A 223 -19.69 -2.00 14.50
C ARG A 223 -18.21 -1.86 14.21
N LEU A 224 -17.49 -0.98 14.91
CA LEU A 224 -16.03 -0.86 14.82
C LEU A 224 -15.33 -2.05 15.47
N GLU A 225 -15.81 -2.46 16.64
CA GLU A 225 -15.27 -3.59 17.40
C GLU A 225 -15.67 -4.96 16.80
N SER A 226 -16.56 -4.97 15.80
CA SER A 226 -16.94 -6.20 15.12
C SER A 226 -15.71 -6.84 14.49
N SER A 227 -15.44 -8.09 14.88
CA SER A 227 -14.37 -8.95 14.33
C SER A 227 -14.43 -9.17 12.81
N SER A 228 -15.51 -8.73 12.18
CA SER A 228 -15.78 -8.84 10.74
C SER A 228 -15.74 -7.50 10.01
N ALA A 229 -15.33 -6.41 10.68
CA ALA A 229 -15.27 -5.09 10.08
C ALA A 229 -14.25 -5.07 8.93
N ILE A 230 -14.73 -4.81 7.71
CA ILE A 230 -13.93 -4.67 6.50
C ILE A 230 -14.18 -3.27 5.96
N CYS A 231 -13.11 -2.59 5.55
CA CYS A 231 -13.26 -1.29 4.91
C CYS A 231 -14.06 -1.46 3.62
N CYS A 232 -15.18 -0.75 3.52
CA CYS A 232 -16.08 -0.86 2.37
C CYS A 232 -15.53 -0.25 1.07
N VAL A 233 -14.33 0.36 1.11
CA VAL A 233 -13.65 0.97 -0.04
C VAL A 233 -12.52 0.09 -0.55
N CYS A 234 -11.56 -0.27 0.30
CA CYS A 234 -10.41 -1.10 -0.12
C CYS A 234 -10.64 -2.61 0.00
N ASP A 235 -11.71 -3.05 0.67
CA ASP A 235 -12.02 -4.47 0.92
C ASP A 235 -10.94 -5.19 1.75
N ASP A 236 -10.12 -4.42 2.47
CA ASP A 236 -9.12 -4.85 3.44
C ASP A 236 -9.58 -4.50 4.87
N PRO A 237 -9.02 -5.14 5.92
CA PRO A 237 -9.24 -4.71 7.30
C PRO A 237 -8.88 -3.23 7.47
N PRO A 238 -9.74 -2.45 8.15
CA PRO A 238 -9.57 -1.00 8.21
C PRO A 238 -8.32 -0.58 8.98
N GLU A 239 -7.47 0.20 8.34
CA GLU A 239 -6.34 0.93 8.94
C GLU A 239 -6.87 2.25 9.52
N ASN A 240 -6.67 2.49 10.82
CA ASN A 240 -7.33 3.56 11.59
C ASN A 240 -8.87 3.53 11.37
N PRO A 241 -9.55 2.53 11.96
CA PRO A 241 -10.95 2.27 11.65
C PRO A 241 -11.84 3.41 12.10
N VAL A 242 -12.70 3.85 11.19
CA VAL A 242 -13.71 4.87 11.44
C VAL A 242 -15.07 4.41 10.96
N VAL A 243 -16.11 4.87 11.66
CA VAL A 243 -17.50 4.55 11.36
C VAL A 243 -18.26 5.82 11.06
N THR A 244 -19.12 5.77 10.06
CA THR A 244 -19.99 6.88 9.67
C THR A 244 -21.34 6.79 10.39
N LEU A 245 -22.17 7.84 10.38
CA LEU A 245 -23.54 7.77 10.95
C LEU A 245 -24.41 6.66 10.35
N CYS A 246 -24.21 6.34 9.07
CA CYS A 246 -24.90 5.24 8.42
C CYS A 246 -24.40 3.84 8.88
N GLY A 247 -23.40 3.82 9.76
CA GLY A 247 -22.83 2.64 10.41
C GLY A 247 -21.97 1.77 9.50
N HIS A 248 -21.40 2.34 8.44
CA HIS A 248 -20.40 1.67 7.61
C HIS A 248 -19.00 2.00 8.10
N VAL A 249 -18.12 0.99 8.08
CA VAL A 249 -16.73 1.07 8.56
C VAL A 249 -15.77 1.25 7.38
N PHE A 250 -14.79 2.13 7.56
CA PHE A 250 -13.76 2.45 6.57
C PHE A 250 -12.38 2.57 7.23
N CYS A 251 -11.31 2.49 6.42
CA CYS A 251 -10.06 3.13 6.80
C CYS A 251 -10.29 4.65 6.80
N TYR A 252 -9.76 5.37 7.79
CA TYR A 252 -9.87 6.83 7.84
C TYR A 252 -9.45 7.49 6.51
N GLN A 253 -8.30 7.06 5.97
CA GLN A 253 -7.79 7.59 4.71
C GLN A 253 -8.73 7.31 3.52
N CYS A 254 -9.31 6.11 3.46
CA CYS A 254 -10.19 5.73 2.35
C CYS A 254 -11.48 6.55 2.31
N VAL A 255 -12.06 6.87 3.48
CA VAL A 255 -13.25 7.74 3.52
C VAL A 255 -12.89 9.21 3.32
N SER A 256 -11.74 9.67 3.86
CA SER A 256 -11.27 11.05 3.69
C SER A 256 -10.99 11.40 2.23
N GLU A 257 -10.30 10.52 1.50
CA GLU A 257 -10.05 10.68 0.06
C GLU A 257 -11.34 10.67 -0.76
N TYR A 258 -12.32 9.84 -0.39
CA TYR A 258 -13.61 9.78 -1.07
C TYR A 258 -14.42 11.08 -0.88
N VAL A 259 -14.49 11.58 0.36
CA VAL A 259 -15.23 12.81 0.70
C VAL A 259 -14.55 14.05 0.13
N ALA A 260 -13.23 14.06 -0.04
CA ALA A 260 -12.51 15.17 -0.67
C ALA A 260 -12.76 15.30 -2.19
N GLY A 261 -13.33 14.27 -2.84
CA GLY A 261 -13.54 14.22 -4.29
C GLY A 261 -14.87 14.79 -4.82
N ASP A 262 -15.53 15.69 -4.07
CA ASP A 262 -16.85 16.30 -4.35
C ASP A 262 -18.09 15.38 -4.25
N GLU A 263 -17.93 14.10 -3.90
CA GLU A 263 -19.07 13.21 -3.57
C GLU A 263 -19.26 13.08 -2.05
N ASN A 264 -20.08 13.97 -1.47
CA ASN A 264 -20.48 13.92 -0.05
C ASN A 264 -21.50 12.80 0.24
N THR A 265 -21.36 11.61 -0.34
CA THR A 265 -22.25 10.47 -0.09
C THR A 265 -21.48 9.24 0.35
N CYS A 266 -22.12 8.37 1.12
CA CYS A 266 -21.51 7.13 1.57
C CYS A 266 -21.01 6.26 0.39
N PRO A 267 -19.74 5.80 0.40
CA PRO A 267 -19.17 4.95 -0.66
C PRO A 267 -19.91 3.62 -0.91
N VAL A 268 -20.79 3.21 0.00
CA VAL A 268 -21.53 1.94 -0.09
C VAL A 268 -22.73 2.06 -1.02
N ARG A 269 -22.78 1.24 -2.08
CA ARG A 269 -23.78 1.30 -3.18
C ARG A 269 -25.27 1.34 -2.82
N ARG A 270 -25.65 0.89 -1.62
CA ARG A 270 -27.05 0.88 -1.14
C ARG A 270 -27.33 1.95 -0.09
N CYS A 271 -26.29 2.64 0.38
CA CYS A 271 -26.40 3.77 1.26
C CYS A 271 -26.45 5.05 0.43
N ARG A 272 -27.31 5.98 0.82
CA ARG A 272 -27.41 7.31 0.18
C ARG A 272 -27.23 8.44 1.19
N GLU A 273 -26.70 8.10 2.35
CA GLU A 273 -26.48 9.06 3.42
C GLU A 273 -25.39 10.03 3.01
N GLN A 274 -25.59 11.32 3.32
CA GLN A 274 -24.58 12.32 3.09
C GLN A 274 -23.47 12.22 4.14
N LEU A 275 -22.22 12.28 3.70
CA LEU A 275 -21.05 12.28 4.56
C LEU A 275 -20.40 13.68 4.54
N GLY A 276 -20.32 14.31 5.70
CA GLY A 276 -19.43 15.44 5.96
C GLY A 276 -18.17 14.98 6.71
N ARG A 277 -17.14 15.81 6.78
CA ARG A 277 -15.90 15.51 7.55
C ARG A 277 -16.18 15.34 9.05
N ASP A 278 -17.20 16.01 9.54
CA ASP A 278 -17.77 16.01 10.89
C ASP A 278 -18.63 14.76 11.22
N VAL A 279 -18.82 13.85 10.26
CA VAL A 279 -19.77 12.73 10.34
C VAL A 279 -19.06 11.36 10.38
N VAL A 280 -17.77 11.37 10.71
CA VAL A 280 -16.89 10.20 10.78
C VAL A 280 -16.35 10.06 12.21
N PHE A 281 -16.55 8.91 12.82
CA PHE A 281 -16.26 8.67 14.23
C PHE A 281 -15.18 7.60 14.40
N SER A 282 -14.16 7.91 15.18
CA SER A 282 -13.13 6.97 15.62
C SER A 282 -13.61 6.15 16.82
N GLU A 283 -12.93 5.03 17.08
CA GLU A 283 -13.17 4.22 18.28
C GLU A 283 -12.93 5.02 19.57
N SER A 284 -11.83 5.79 19.62
CA SER A 284 -11.46 6.66 20.74
C SER A 284 -12.52 7.72 21.03
N ALA A 285 -13.03 8.43 20.00
CA ALA A 285 -14.06 9.44 20.18
C ALA A 285 -15.36 8.86 20.75
N LEU A 286 -15.76 7.67 20.28
CA LEU A 286 -16.95 6.96 20.79
C LEU A 286 -16.75 6.47 22.22
N ARG A 287 -15.60 5.86 22.53
CA ARG A 287 -15.29 5.37 23.89
C ARG A 287 -15.23 6.51 24.91
N ASN A 288 -14.50 7.59 24.61
CA ASN A 288 -14.34 8.73 25.52
C ASN A 288 -15.69 9.36 25.86
N CYS A 289 -16.57 9.54 24.87
CA CYS A 289 -17.90 10.10 25.12
C CYS A 289 -18.83 9.14 25.88
N ILE A 290 -18.66 7.82 25.76
CA ILE A 290 -19.44 6.83 26.52
C ILE A 290 -18.99 6.78 27.99
N THR A 291 -17.68 6.94 28.25
CA THR A 291 -17.13 6.97 29.61
C THR A 291 -17.48 8.26 30.35
N ASP A 292 -17.53 9.40 29.66
CA ASP A 292 -17.92 10.70 30.27
C ASP A 292 -19.36 10.70 30.81
N ASP A 293 -20.29 9.95 30.19
CA ASP A 293 -21.69 9.83 30.65
C ASP A 293 -21.83 9.09 32.00
N LEU A 294 -20.83 8.30 32.40
CA LEU A 294 -20.88 7.45 33.60
C LEU A 294 -20.26 8.11 34.84
N GLY A 295 -19.66 9.31 34.72
CA GLY A 295 -19.07 10.02 35.85
C GLY A 295 -18.05 9.21 36.66
N CYS A 296 -17.43 8.19 36.05
CA CYS A 296 -16.56 7.26 36.75
C CYS A 296 -15.13 7.38 36.21
N SER A 297 -14.30 8.10 36.96
CA SER A 297 -12.85 8.18 36.77
C SER A 297 -12.19 6.84 37.15
N SER A 298 -12.36 5.79 36.36
CA SER A 298 -11.62 4.54 36.55
C SER A 298 -10.34 4.54 35.70
N SER A 299 -9.37 5.30 36.18
CA SER A 299 -7.97 5.25 35.73
C SER A 299 -7.21 4.21 36.56
N GLN A 300 -7.37 2.93 36.25
CA GLN A 300 -6.62 1.77 36.79
C GLN A 300 -7.14 0.56 36.00
N ASP A 301 -6.43 -0.01 35.01
CA ASP A 301 -5.15 -0.71 35.11
C ASP A 301 -4.36 -0.60 33.79
N ILE A 302 -3.10 -1.08 33.77
CA ILE A 302 -2.07 -1.02 32.68
C ILE A 302 -1.04 0.13 32.84
N ASP A 303 -0.58 0.42 34.06
CA ASP A 303 0.40 1.51 34.30
C ASP A 303 1.83 1.07 34.65
N LEU A 304 2.12 -0.23 34.77
CA LEU A 304 3.44 -0.66 35.24
C LEU A 304 4.49 -0.92 34.13
N ASP A 305 4.06 -1.15 32.89
CA ASP A 305 4.95 -1.41 31.73
C ASP A 305 5.19 -0.16 30.85
N LYS A 306 4.54 0.97 31.16
CA LYS A 306 4.57 2.21 30.36
C LYS A 306 5.85 3.03 30.56
N SER A 307 6.41 3.06 31.77
CA SER A 307 7.43 4.06 32.13
C SER A 307 8.82 3.84 31.52
N VAL A 308 9.11 2.66 30.98
CA VAL A 308 10.43 2.33 30.43
C VAL A 308 10.51 2.64 28.93
N ILE A 309 9.44 2.43 28.16
CA ILE A 309 9.40 2.76 26.72
C ILE A 309 9.18 4.26 26.48
N LEU A 310 8.51 4.96 27.40
CA LEU A 310 8.27 6.41 27.34
C LEU A 310 9.52 7.28 27.56
N LYS A 311 10.69 6.72 27.91
CA LYS A 311 11.90 7.53 28.17
C LYS A 311 12.69 7.92 26.91
N ASN A 312 12.40 7.30 25.76
CA ASN A 312 12.95 7.67 24.45
C ASN A 312 11.81 7.66 23.42
N GLU A 313 10.96 8.69 23.47
CA GLU A 313 9.64 8.71 22.82
C GLU A 313 9.64 8.57 21.29
N PHE A 314 10.78 8.71 20.60
CA PHE A 314 10.83 8.83 19.13
C PHE A 314 11.90 7.96 18.43
N SER A 315 12.48 6.97 19.12
CA SER A 315 13.66 6.27 18.60
C SER A 315 13.48 4.74 18.54
N SER A 316 12.94 4.24 17.43
CA SER A 316 12.95 2.80 17.13
C SER A 316 14.26 2.34 16.48
N ALA A 317 14.51 1.03 16.48
CA ALA A 317 15.63 0.43 15.76
C ALA A 317 15.69 0.84 14.28
N LYS A 318 14.53 0.91 13.60
CA LYS A 318 14.48 1.34 12.19
C LYS A 318 14.78 2.82 12.01
N ILE A 319 14.22 3.70 12.85
CA ILE A 319 14.49 5.14 12.79
C ILE A 319 15.98 5.40 13.04
N LYS A 320 16.60 4.73 14.04
CA LYS A 320 18.05 4.81 14.28
C LYS A 320 18.85 4.40 13.04
N ALA A 321 18.50 3.27 12.42
CA ALA A 321 19.17 2.82 11.21
C ALA A 321 19.05 3.82 10.04
N VAL A 322 17.91 4.52 9.90
CA VAL A 322 17.76 5.60 8.92
C VAL A 322 18.69 6.77 9.24
N LEU A 323 18.71 7.22 10.50
CA LEU A 323 19.62 8.30 10.92
C LEU A 323 21.09 7.92 10.68
N ASP A 324 21.48 6.69 10.97
CA ASP A 324 22.84 6.19 10.72
C ASP A 324 23.18 6.21 9.22
N ILE A 325 22.22 5.84 8.36
CA ILE A 325 22.38 5.91 6.90
C ILE A 325 22.54 7.38 6.47
N LEU A 326 21.65 8.28 6.90
CA LEU A 326 21.73 9.70 6.55
C LEU A 326 23.05 10.35 7.00
N GLN A 327 23.51 10.03 8.21
CA GLN A 327 24.81 10.50 8.73
C GLN A 327 26.00 9.89 7.98
N SER A 328 25.86 8.67 7.45
CA SER A 328 26.91 8.05 6.65
C SER A 328 27.06 8.72 5.29
N LEU A 329 25.95 9.16 4.69
CA LEU A 329 25.92 9.88 3.43
C LEU A 329 26.51 11.29 3.60
N SER A 330 26.12 12.02 4.65
CA SER A 330 26.69 13.36 4.91
C SER A 330 28.19 13.35 5.19
N LYS A 331 28.73 12.26 5.75
CA LYS A 331 30.18 12.07 5.97
C LYS A 331 30.94 11.70 4.69
N GLN A 332 30.30 11.06 3.72
CA GLN A 332 30.93 10.68 2.45
C GLN A 332 31.10 11.88 1.52
N GLY A 333 30.21 12.88 1.58
CA GLY A 333 30.34 14.17 0.88
C GLY A 333 31.42 15.12 1.44
N SER A 334 32.23 14.69 2.42
CA SER A 334 33.34 15.50 2.97
C SER A 334 34.67 14.72 3.06
N PRO A 335 35.44 14.64 1.96
CA PRO A 335 36.87 14.35 2.02
C PRO A 335 37.70 15.62 1.72
N ASN A 336 38.63 15.94 2.65
CA ASN A 336 39.77 16.85 2.52
C ASN A 336 39.54 18.37 2.71
N SER A 337 39.49 18.80 3.97
CA SER A 337 40.01 20.10 4.39
C SER A 337 41.22 19.93 5.32
N ALA A 338 42.34 19.45 4.78
CA ALA A 338 43.67 19.76 5.29
C ALA A 338 44.73 19.41 4.22
N GLN A 339 45.39 20.45 3.71
CA GLN A 339 46.66 20.45 2.95
C GLN A 339 46.62 20.11 1.44
N HIS A 340 46.42 21.13 0.59
CA HIS A 340 47.45 21.74 -0.27
C HIS A 340 46.80 22.70 -1.27
N GLY A 341 47.34 23.92 -1.37
CA GLY A 341 46.85 24.94 -2.29
C GLY A 341 47.31 24.67 -3.72
N GLN A 342 46.38 24.77 -4.67
CA GLN A 342 46.59 25.36 -5.99
C GLN A 342 45.23 25.52 -6.70
N MET A 343 45.06 26.67 -7.36
CA MET A 343 43.88 27.05 -8.15
C MET A 343 43.70 26.14 -9.37
N SER A 344 42.50 25.55 -9.49
CA SER A 344 41.93 25.19 -10.80
C SER A 344 40.40 25.29 -10.73
N SER A 345 39.86 26.24 -11.48
CA SER A 345 38.44 26.54 -11.64
C SER A 345 37.76 25.54 -12.57
N SER A 346 37.01 24.60 -12.01
CA SER A 346 35.87 23.94 -12.65
C SER A 346 35.04 23.23 -11.58
N SER A 347 34.21 24.00 -10.88
CA SER A 347 33.26 23.49 -9.89
C SER A 347 32.14 22.72 -10.59
N GLN A 348 32.20 21.38 -10.57
CA GLN A 348 31.01 20.55 -10.75
C GLN A 348 30.32 20.40 -9.38
N PRO A 349 29.01 20.70 -9.26
CA PRO A 349 28.27 20.56 -8.01
C PRO A 349 27.48 19.24 -8.03
N TYR A 350 28.07 18.13 -7.57
CA TYR A 350 27.32 16.88 -7.44
C TYR A 350 27.91 16.01 -6.33
N ASP A 351 27.64 16.36 -5.08
CA ASP A 351 27.81 15.45 -3.92
C ASP A 351 26.66 15.65 -2.90
N ASP A 352 25.45 16.00 -3.36
CA ASP A 352 24.25 15.99 -2.51
C ASP A 352 23.49 14.67 -2.72
N ASP A 353 23.58 13.78 -1.73
CA ASP A 353 22.90 12.48 -1.72
C ASP A 353 21.40 12.65 -1.43
N ASP A 354 20.64 13.06 -2.44
CA ASP A 354 19.18 13.23 -2.32
C ASP A 354 18.49 11.89 -1.98
N VAL A 355 17.81 11.87 -0.83
CA VAL A 355 17.19 10.67 -0.25
C VAL A 355 15.68 10.76 -0.30
N THR A 356 15.03 9.69 -0.78
CA THR A 356 13.59 9.47 -0.57
C THR A 356 13.35 8.35 0.44
N ILE A 357 12.52 8.60 1.44
CA ILE A 357 12.17 7.63 2.48
C ILE A 357 10.69 7.30 2.34
N TRP A 358 10.39 6.01 2.22
CA TRP A 358 9.03 5.53 2.04
C TRP A 358 8.56 4.76 3.27
N THR A 359 7.51 5.28 3.92
CA THR A 359 6.97 4.69 5.16
C THR A 359 5.49 5.00 5.36
N GLY A 360 4.82 4.23 6.23
CA GLY A 360 3.54 4.51 6.85
C GLY A 360 3.65 5.27 8.18
N MET A 361 4.83 5.37 8.79
CA MET A 361 5.07 6.10 10.05
C MET A 361 5.64 7.50 9.84
N LEU A 362 5.08 8.25 8.88
CA LEU A 362 5.58 9.58 8.49
C LEU A 362 5.72 10.51 9.71
N ASP A 363 4.66 10.65 10.50
CA ASP A 363 4.62 11.60 11.62
C ASP A 363 5.73 11.33 12.66
N LEU A 364 6.07 10.07 12.94
CA LEU A 364 7.13 9.73 13.89
C LEU A 364 8.53 10.07 13.36
N ILE A 365 8.73 9.94 12.05
CA ILE A 365 10.00 10.31 11.42
C ILE A 365 10.14 11.83 11.36
N GLU A 366 9.06 12.54 11.04
CA GLU A 366 9.04 14.02 11.04
C GLU A 366 9.48 14.56 12.39
N MET A 367 8.87 14.10 13.49
CA MET A 367 9.25 14.50 14.84
C MET A 367 10.74 14.22 15.14
N CYS A 368 11.25 13.09 14.64
CA CYS A 368 12.65 12.74 14.82
C CYS A 368 13.60 13.62 13.99
N PHE A 369 13.20 13.99 12.78
CA PHE A 369 13.96 14.88 11.90
C PHE A 369 13.96 16.32 12.43
N ASP A 370 12.84 16.79 12.97
CA ASP A 370 12.73 18.09 13.64
C ASP A 370 13.68 18.16 14.85
N ASP A 371 13.70 17.12 15.71
CA ASP A 371 14.62 17.03 16.86
C ASP A 371 16.10 17.02 16.45
N LYS A 372 16.40 16.50 15.26
CA LYS A 372 17.77 16.46 14.69
C LYS A 372 18.07 17.61 13.74
N CYS A 373 17.14 18.55 13.56
CA CYS A 373 17.24 19.68 12.64
C CYS A 373 17.62 19.25 11.21
N ILE A 374 17.03 18.15 10.72
CA ILE A 374 17.18 17.69 9.34
C ILE A 374 16.09 18.34 8.51
N GLU A 375 16.47 19.09 7.47
CA GLU A 375 15.52 19.68 6.52
C GLU A 375 14.93 18.61 5.60
N PHE A 376 13.60 18.56 5.52
CA PHE A 376 12.89 17.59 4.69
C PHE A 376 11.61 18.16 4.07
N ARG A 377 11.06 17.45 3.09
CA ARG A 377 9.69 17.67 2.58
C ARG A 377 8.86 16.40 2.66
N ARG A 378 7.57 16.55 2.88
CA ARG A 378 6.59 15.45 2.93
C ARG A 378 5.78 15.40 1.64
N LEU A 379 5.45 14.19 1.21
CA LEU A 379 4.51 13.90 0.13
C LEU A 379 3.58 12.76 0.51
N ASP A 380 2.32 13.09 0.78
CA ASP A 380 1.28 12.12 1.10
C ASP A 380 -0.09 12.38 0.42
N GLY A 381 -1.03 11.48 0.71
CA GLY A 381 -2.39 11.53 0.18
C GLY A 381 -3.23 12.72 0.65
N THR A 382 -2.88 13.35 1.77
CA THR A 382 -3.64 14.46 2.37
C THR A 382 -3.32 15.82 1.74
N MET A 383 -2.15 15.93 1.09
CA MET A 383 -1.72 17.18 0.45
C MET A 383 -2.52 17.53 -0.81
N SER A 384 -2.77 18.83 -1.00
CA SER A 384 -3.32 19.37 -2.24
C SER A 384 -2.34 19.22 -3.42
N LEU A 385 -2.86 19.21 -4.65
CA LEU A 385 -2.03 19.13 -5.86
C LEU A 385 -0.96 20.25 -5.90
N ALA A 386 -1.35 21.48 -5.56
CA ALA A 386 -0.41 22.61 -5.53
C ALA A 386 0.69 22.44 -4.46
N ALA A 387 0.36 21.89 -3.28
CA ALA A 387 1.34 21.62 -2.24
C ALA A 387 2.31 20.50 -2.65
N ARG A 388 1.82 19.44 -3.31
CA ARG A 388 2.66 18.36 -3.84
C ARG A 388 3.64 18.88 -4.89
N ASP A 389 3.16 19.69 -5.83
CA ASP A 389 4.00 20.28 -6.88
C ASP A 389 5.07 21.19 -6.30
N ARG A 390 4.76 21.96 -5.24
CA ARG A 390 5.75 22.77 -4.52
C ARG A 390 6.80 21.90 -3.84
N ALA A 391 6.39 20.89 -3.07
CA ALA A 391 7.31 20.01 -2.36
C ALA A 391 8.29 19.30 -3.33
N VAL A 392 7.81 18.80 -4.47
CA VAL A 392 8.67 18.16 -5.48
C VAL A 392 9.64 19.17 -6.11
N LYS A 393 9.20 20.41 -6.36
CA LYS A 393 10.07 21.47 -6.90
C LYS A 393 11.13 21.90 -5.89
N GLU A 394 10.76 22.06 -4.63
CA GLU A 394 11.70 22.39 -3.55
C GLU A 394 12.75 21.29 -3.43
N PHE A 395 12.34 20.02 -3.30
CA PHE A 395 13.29 18.89 -3.27
C PHE A 395 14.18 18.75 -4.51
N SER A 396 13.77 19.26 -5.67
CA SER A 396 14.58 19.16 -6.90
C SER A 396 15.53 20.34 -7.10
N ASN A 397 15.29 21.49 -6.45
CA ASN A 397 16.00 22.74 -6.74
C ASN A 397 16.62 23.40 -5.51
N ASP A 398 16.16 23.06 -4.31
CA ASP A 398 16.63 23.61 -3.05
C ASP A 398 17.71 22.69 -2.46
N PRO A 399 18.98 23.13 -2.40
CA PRO A 399 20.07 22.30 -1.89
C PRO A 399 19.96 22.02 -0.38
N ASP A 400 19.21 22.83 0.36
CA ASP A 400 19.02 22.61 1.79
C ASP A 400 18.07 21.41 2.05
N VAL A 401 17.24 21.06 1.06
CA VAL A 401 16.25 19.96 1.17
C VAL A 401 16.82 18.67 0.57
N THR A 402 17.56 17.93 1.37
CA THR A 402 18.18 16.65 0.95
C THR A 402 17.28 15.42 1.14
N VAL A 403 16.20 15.55 1.92
CA VAL A 403 15.33 14.41 2.26
C VAL A 403 13.87 14.65 1.86
N MET A 404 13.27 13.68 1.19
CA MET A 404 11.84 13.63 0.90
C MET A 404 11.18 12.42 1.58
N LEU A 405 10.24 12.68 2.48
CA LEU A 405 9.38 11.69 3.10
C LEU A 405 8.16 11.43 2.22
N MET A 406 7.94 10.17 1.83
CA MET A 406 6.84 9.79 0.96
C MET A 406 6.00 8.69 1.59
N SER A 407 4.67 8.85 1.54
CA SER A 407 3.80 7.72 1.85
C SER A 407 3.99 6.61 0.80
N LEU A 408 3.99 5.35 1.22
CA LEU A 408 4.06 4.21 0.29
C LEU A 408 2.89 4.18 -0.70
N LYS A 409 1.74 4.77 -0.35
CA LYS A 409 0.57 4.91 -1.23
C LYS A 409 0.75 5.99 -2.32
N ALA A 410 1.61 6.99 -2.11
CA ALA A 410 1.91 8.02 -3.11
C ALA A 410 2.64 7.48 -4.35
N GLY A 411 3.20 6.25 -4.29
CA GLY A 411 3.90 5.61 -5.41
C GLY A 411 3.02 5.35 -6.64
N ASN A 412 1.69 5.38 -6.48
CA ASN A 412 0.72 5.18 -7.55
C ASN A 412 0.33 6.46 -8.31
N LEU A 413 0.82 7.64 -7.88
CA LEU A 413 0.37 8.95 -8.39
C LEU A 413 1.08 9.42 -9.66
N GLY A 414 1.91 8.59 -10.31
CA GLY A 414 2.58 9.00 -11.55
C GLY A 414 3.80 9.93 -11.37
N LEU A 415 4.21 10.21 -10.13
CA LEU A 415 5.22 11.22 -9.79
C LEU A 415 6.61 10.92 -10.37
N ASN A 416 7.41 11.99 -10.58
CA ASN A 416 8.78 11.90 -11.06
C ASN A 416 9.74 12.31 -9.94
N MET A 417 10.56 11.37 -9.45
CA MET A 417 11.49 11.58 -8.32
C MET A 417 12.94 11.36 -8.76
N VAL A 418 13.27 11.75 -9.99
CA VAL A 418 14.61 11.59 -10.60
C VAL A 418 15.69 12.35 -9.83
N ALA A 419 15.32 13.38 -9.05
CA ALA A 419 16.24 14.03 -8.12
C ALA A 419 16.84 13.01 -7.15
N ALA A 420 16.07 12.07 -6.59
CA ALA A 420 16.60 11.13 -5.61
C ALA A 420 17.54 10.06 -6.22
N CYS A 421 18.72 9.88 -5.63
CA CYS A 421 19.65 8.78 -5.91
C CYS A 421 19.60 7.69 -4.83
N HIS A 422 19.13 8.00 -3.61
CA HIS A 422 18.94 7.04 -2.54
C HIS A 422 17.45 6.82 -2.25
N VAL A 423 17.03 5.55 -2.21
CA VAL A 423 15.65 5.16 -1.88
C VAL A 423 15.67 4.26 -0.64
N ILE A 424 15.12 4.72 0.47
CA ILE A 424 15.01 3.94 1.71
C ILE A 424 13.57 3.45 1.85
N LEU A 425 13.40 2.14 1.93
CA LEU A 425 12.12 1.48 2.21
C LEU A 425 12.14 0.99 3.66
N LEU A 426 11.34 1.63 4.51
CA LEU A 426 11.23 1.30 5.92
C LEU A 426 10.26 0.16 6.19
N ASP A 427 9.16 0.10 5.44
CA ASP A 427 8.11 -0.88 5.67
C ASP A 427 8.04 -1.84 4.48
N LEU A 428 7.91 -3.13 4.77
CA LEU A 428 7.69 -4.14 3.73
C LEU A 428 6.23 -4.17 3.30
N TRP A 429 6.00 -4.23 1.99
CA TRP A 429 4.66 -4.35 1.41
C TRP A 429 4.30 -5.77 1.02
N TRP A 430 3.03 -6.15 1.10
CA TRP A 430 2.62 -7.51 0.68
C TRP A 430 2.86 -7.79 -0.80
N ASN A 431 2.81 -6.74 -1.62
CA ASN A 431 2.96 -6.84 -3.06
C ASN A 431 4.32 -6.25 -3.46
N PRO A 432 5.30 -7.08 -3.88
CA PRO A 432 6.63 -6.61 -4.25
C PRO A 432 6.58 -5.62 -5.43
N THR A 433 5.59 -5.74 -6.30
CA THR A 433 5.45 -4.85 -7.46
C THR A 433 5.10 -3.42 -7.07
N THR A 434 4.51 -3.18 -5.89
CA THR A 434 4.29 -1.82 -5.37
C THR A 434 5.61 -1.20 -4.94
N GLU A 435 6.50 -1.96 -4.30
CA GLU A 435 7.85 -1.49 -3.96
C GLU A 435 8.67 -1.17 -5.23
N ASP A 436 8.61 -2.07 -6.22
CA ASP A 436 9.29 -1.87 -7.51
C ASP A 436 8.78 -0.61 -8.22
N GLN A 437 7.46 -0.35 -8.17
CA GLN A 437 6.87 0.87 -8.72
C GLN A 437 7.34 2.14 -7.98
N ALA A 438 7.49 2.09 -6.65
CA ALA A 438 8.01 3.21 -5.87
C ALA A 438 9.48 3.50 -6.21
N ILE A 439 10.32 2.46 -6.26
CA ILE A 439 11.74 2.55 -6.67
C ILE A 439 11.85 3.12 -8.09
N ASP A 440 10.99 2.68 -9.00
CA ASP A 440 10.98 3.13 -10.39
C ASP A 440 10.51 4.59 -10.56
N ARG A 441 10.05 5.27 -9.49
CA ARG A 441 9.85 6.73 -9.51
C ARG A 441 11.17 7.50 -9.50
N ALA A 442 12.22 6.93 -8.91
CA ALA A 442 13.57 7.47 -8.89
C ALA A 442 14.44 6.87 -10.01
N HIS A 443 14.40 5.55 -10.19
CA HIS A 443 15.18 4.85 -11.22
C HIS A 443 14.42 4.80 -12.56
N ARG A 444 14.34 5.94 -13.25
CA ARG A 444 13.63 6.11 -14.52
C ARG A 444 14.37 7.02 -15.50
N ILE A 445 13.82 7.15 -16.72
CA ILE A 445 14.34 8.07 -17.74
C ILE A 445 14.49 9.47 -17.14
N GLY A 446 15.68 10.05 -17.30
CA GLY A 446 16.10 11.30 -16.69
C GLY A 446 17.11 11.12 -15.56
N GLN A 447 17.22 9.92 -14.97
CA GLN A 447 18.20 9.62 -13.94
C GLN A 447 19.61 9.56 -14.53
N THR A 448 20.51 10.35 -13.95
CA THR A 448 21.93 10.43 -14.34
C THR A 448 22.85 9.76 -13.33
N ARG A 449 22.37 9.55 -12.09
CA ARG A 449 23.16 9.02 -10.97
C ARG A 449 22.81 7.55 -10.68
N PRO A 450 23.78 6.73 -10.23
CA PRO A 450 23.50 5.41 -9.69
C PRO A 450 22.45 5.46 -8.59
N VAL A 451 21.47 4.55 -8.63
CA VAL A 451 20.40 4.51 -7.62
C VAL A 451 20.67 3.40 -6.61
N THR A 452 20.75 3.77 -5.34
CA THR A 452 20.87 2.81 -4.23
C THR A 452 19.54 2.69 -3.50
N VAL A 453 19.01 1.47 -3.44
CA VAL A 453 17.80 1.13 -2.70
C VAL A 453 18.19 0.38 -1.44
N THR A 454 17.77 0.86 -0.28
CA THR A 454 17.99 0.20 1.01
C THR A 454 16.65 -0.21 1.60
N ARG A 455 16.44 -1.52 1.78
CA ARG A 455 15.28 -2.09 2.45
C ARG A 455 15.65 -2.39 3.89
N ILE A 456 14.99 -1.77 4.86
CA ILE A 456 15.28 -1.97 6.28
C ILE A 456 14.28 -2.97 6.86
N THR A 457 14.77 -4.03 7.49
CA THR A 457 13.94 -5.09 8.08
C THR A 457 14.49 -5.53 9.43
N ILE A 458 13.62 -5.95 10.34
CA ILE A 458 14.04 -6.44 11.67
C ILE A 458 14.26 -7.96 11.66
N LYS A 459 15.42 -8.39 12.16
CA LYS A 459 15.79 -9.81 12.27
C LYS A 459 14.89 -10.58 13.22
N ASP A 460 14.58 -11.82 12.85
CA ASP A 460 13.82 -12.79 13.65
C ASP A 460 12.42 -12.27 13.97
N THR A 461 11.74 -11.72 12.96
CA THR A 461 10.38 -11.20 13.08
C THR A 461 9.47 -11.69 11.95
N VAL A 462 8.24 -11.20 11.93
CA VAL A 462 7.29 -11.46 10.84
C VAL A 462 7.78 -10.93 9.50
N GLU A 463 8.67 -9.93 9.49
CA GLU A 463 9.21 -9.35 8.25
C GLU A 463 10.04 -10.33 7.44
N ASP A 464 10.84 -11.19 8.09
CA ASP A 464 11.61 -12.24 7.40
C ASP A 464 10.66 -13.19 6.64
N ARG A 465 9.55 -13.58 7.28
CA ARG A 465 8.53 -14.44 6.66
C ARG A 465 7.79 -13.73 5.52
N ILE A 466 7.57 -12.42 5.65
CA ILE A 466 6.95 -11.61 4.57
C ILE A 466 7.89 -11.53 3.36
N LEU A 467 9.19 -11.37 3.55
CA LEU A 467 10.16 -11.34 2.46
C LEU A 467 10.16 -12.64 1.65
N GLU A 468 10.06 -13.78 2.32
CA GLU A 468 9.98 -15.08 1.64
C GLU A 468 8.70 -15.21 0.81
N LEU A 469 7.56 -14.79 1.36
CA LEU A 469 6.29 -14.76 0.61
C LEU A 469 6.32 -13.78 -0.58
N GLN A 470 7.04 -12.65 -0.47
CA GLN A 470 7.25 -11.75 -1.61
C GLN A 470 8.08 -12.43 -2.70
N GLU A 471 9.11 -13.18 -2.34
CA GLU A 471 9.98 -13.87 -3.29
C GLU A 471 9.21 -14.94 -4.07
N ASP A 472 8.33 -15.69 -3.39
CA ASP A 472 7.46 -16.66 -4.05
C ASP A 472 6.46 -15.99 -5.00
N LYS A 473 5.96 -14.79 -4.66
CA LYS A 473 5.14 -13.99 -5.58
C LYS A 473 5.93 -13.50 -6.79
N ARG A 474 7.18 -13.05 -6.61
CA ARG A 474 8.05 -12.65 -7.73
C ARG A 474 8.28 -13.80 -8.71
N LYS A 475 8.58 -15.00 -8.19
CA LYS A 475 8.73 -16.23 -9.01
C LYS A 475 7.47 -16.58 -9.79
N MET A 476 6.29 -16.42 -9.18
CA MET A 476 5.01 -16.65 -9.84
C MET A 476 4.81 -15.70 -11.02
N VAL A 477 5.07 -14.40 -10.81
CA VAL A 477 4.98 -13.38 -11.86
C VAL A 477 6.00 -13.64 -12.97
N ALA A 478 7.25 -13.95 -12.62
CA ALA A 478 8.30 -14.29 -13.57
C ALA A 478 7.93 -15.53 -14.41
N SER A 479 7.38 -16.57 -13.78
CA SER A 479 6.88 -17.78 -14.46
C SER A 479 5.75 -17.47 -15.44
N ALA A 480 4.83 -16.57 -15.08
CA ALA A 480 3.73 -16.15 -15.96
C ALA A 480 4.24 -15.46 -17.24
N PHE A 481 5.37 -14.75 -17.16
CA PHE A 481 6.02 -14.09 -18.30
C PHE A 481 7.12 -14.91 -18.98
N GLY A 482 7.48 -16.07 -18.42
CA GLY A 482 8.50 -16.96 -18.98
C GLY A 482 9.94 -16.53 -18.70
N GLU A 483 10.14 -15.72 -17.66
CA GLU A 483 11.46 -15.29 -17.19
C GLU A 483 12.14 -16.38 -16.33
N ASP A 484 11.37 -17.26 -15.68
CA ASP A 484 11.86 -18.39 -14.87
C ASP A 484 11.25 -19.76 -15.27
N ARG A 485 12.02 -20.84 -15.05
CA ARG A 485 11.60 -22.24 -15.31
C ARG A 485 10.97 -22.95 -14.09
N GLY A 486 10.88 -22.28 -12.94
CA GLY A 486 10.35 -22.84 -11.69
C GLY A 486 8.92 -22.39 -11.42
N GLY A 487 7.93 -23.23 -11.72
CA GLY A 487 6.52 -22.89 -11.53
C GLY A 487 6.08 -23.03 -10.06
N SER A 488 5.99 -21.92 -9.33
CA SER A 488 5.32 -21.86 -8.01
C SER A 488 3.84 -21.50 -8.15
N SER A 489 3.04 -21.88 -7.15
CA SER A 489 1.60 -21.64 -7.08
C SER A 489 1.24 -21.06 -5.71
N ALA A 490 1.05 -19.74 -5.62
CA ALA A 490 0.27 -19.13 -4.55
C ALA A 490 -0.33 -17.79 -5.00
N THR A 491 -1.57 -17.52 -4.55
CA THR A 491 -2.58 -16.74 -5.28
C THR A 491 -3.46 -15.87 -4.36
N ARG A 492 -2.95 -15.47 -3.19
CA ARG A 492 -3.52 -14.61 -2.11
C ARG A 492 -3.06 -15.23 -0.78
N LEU A 493 -2.95 -14.45 0.31
CA LEU A 493 -2.66 -15.00 1.66
C LEU A 493 -3.71 -16.07 2.00
N THR A 494 -3.33 -17.32 1.82
CA THR A 494 -4.13 -18.50 2.14
C THR A 494 -4.11 -18.71 3.66
N VAL A 495 -4.99 -19.58 4.14
CA VAL A 495 -4.95 -19.99 5.55
C VAL A 495 -3.59 -20.61 5.89
N ASP A 496 -2.95 -21.29 4.93
CA ASP A 496 -1.64 -21.90 5.15
C ASP A 496 -0.51 -20.85 5.16
N ASP A 497 -0.61 -19.79 4.36
CA ASP A 497 0.31 -18.65 4.47
C ASP A 497 0.16 -17.93 5.82
N LEU A 498 -1.07 -17.84 6.34
CA LEU A 498 -1.31 -17.29 7.68
C LEU A 498 -0.72 -18.18 8.77
N LYS A 499 -0.92 -19.50 8.68
CA LYS A 499 -0.26 -20.46 9.58
C LYS A 499 1.26 -20.31 9.55
N TYR A 500 1.84 -20.15 8.36
CA TYR A 500 3.26 -19.89 8.19
C TYR A 500 3.71 -18.60 8.89
N LEU A 501 3.00 -17.50 8.66
CA LEU A 501 3.28 -16.18 9.26
C LEU A 501 3.18 -16.16 10.79
N PHE A 502 2.30 -16.99 11.37
CA PHE A 502 2.15 -17.11 12.82
C PHE A 502 2.93 -18.30 13.41
N MET A 503 3.63 -19.10 12.61
CA MET A 503 4.36 -20.30 13.06
C MET A 503 3.45 -21.28 13.83
N VAL A 504 2.27 -21.58 13.26
CA VAL A 504 1.25 -22.48 13.86
C VAL A 504 0.98 -23.69 13.00
#